data_AF-A0A392MCD0-F1
#
_entry.id   AF-A0A392MCD0-F1
#
_cell.length_a   1.000
_cell.length_b   1.000
_cell.length_c   1.000
_cell.angle_alpha   90.00
_cell.angle_beta   90.00
_cell.angle_gamma   90.00
#
_symmetry.space_group_name_H-M   'P 1'
#
loop_
_entity.id
_entity.type
_entity.pdbx_description
1 polymer ?
#
loop_
_entity_poly.entity_id
_entity_poly.type
_entity_poly.pdbx_seq_one_letter_code
_entity_poly.pdbx_strand_id
1 'polypeptide(L)'
;KEFDTYAKVIVNAAGPFCDSVRKMADKNVRDVICPSSGVHIILPDYYSPEGMGLIVPKTKDGRVVFMLPWLGRTVAGTTDSNTAITFLPEPHEDEIQFILDAISDYLNVKVRRSDVLSAWSGIRPLATDPSAKNTESISRDHVVFEDHPGLVTITGGKWTTYRSMAEDAVNVAIKAGKLTPT
;
A
#
# COMPACT_ATOMS: atom_id res chain seq x y z
N LYS A 1 23.00 15.63 11.96
CA LYS A 1 24.00 14.91 12.80
C LYS A 1 24.00 13.48 12.33
N GLU A 2 25.16 12.95 11.99
CA GLU A 2 25.31 11.59 11.49
C GLU A 2 25.72 10.64 12.62
N PHE A 3 25.33 9.37 12.49
CA PHE A 3 25.63 8.32 13.47
C PHE A 3 25.91 7.02 12.73
N ASP A 4 27.00 6.36 13.08
CA ASP A 4 27.32 5.02 12.60
C ASP A 4 26.62 3.99 13.48
N THR A 5 25.98 3.00 12.85
CA THR A 5 25.27 1.90 13.53
C THR A 5 25.67 0.56 12.94
N TYR A 6 25.86 -0.44 13.79
CA TYR A 6 26.26 -1.79 13.40
C TYR A 6 25.26 -2.81 13.93
N ALA A 7 24.94 -3.80 13.12
CA ALA A 7 24.05 -4.90 13.48
C ALA A 7 24.53 -6.19 12.80
N LYS A 8 24.17 -7.35 13.39
CA LYS A 8 24.42 -8.65 12.76
C LYS A 8 23.55 -8.87 11.51
N VAL A 9 22.34 -8.31 11.53
CA VAL A 9 21.35 -8.36 10.46
C VAL A 9 20.62 -7.03 10.39
N ILE A 10 20.36 -6.53 9.20
CA ILE A 10 19.59 -5.33 8.91
C ILE A 10 18.30 -5.76 8.19
N VAL A 11 17.14 -5.34 8.71
CA VAL A 11 15.85 -5.58 8.06
C VAL A 11 15.41 -4.32 7.32
N ASN A 12 15.33 -4.41 6.00
CA ASN A 12 14.74 -3.39 5.14
C ASN A 12 13.22 -3.59 5.06
N ALA A 13 12.49 -2.79 5.83
CA ALA A 13 11.03 -2.72 5.84
C ALA A 13 10.51 -1.36 5.35
N ALA A 14 11.17 -0.75 4.36
CA ALA A 14 10.93 0.63 3.92
C ALA A 14 9.71 0.82 3.00
N GLY A 15 8.84 -0.20 2.87
CA GLY A 15 7.62 -0.13 2.07
C GLY A 15 7.89 0.29 0.61
N PRO A 16 7.26 1.36 0.09
CA PRO A 16 7.53 1.88 -1.26
C PRO A 16 8.99 2.24 -1.53
N PHE A 17 9.81 2.40 -0.50
CA PHE A 17 11.24 2.73 -0.63
C PHE A 17 12.15 1.50 -0.48
N CYS A 18 11.61 0.29 -0.46
CA CYS A 18 12.45 -0.91 -0.27
C CYS A 18 13.53 -1.04 -1.36
N ASP A 19 13.22 -0.76 -2.63
CA ASP A 19 14.18 -0.85 -3.73
C ASP A 19 15.29 0.21 -3.65
N SER A 20 15.01 1.41 -3.12
CA SER A 20 16.06 2.41 -2.93
C SER A 20 17.08 1.96 -1.88
N VAL A 21 16.61 1.32 -0.80
CA VAL A 21 17.48 0.75 0.24
C VAL A 21 18.29 -0.44 -0.31
N ARG A 22 17.67 -1.32 -1.10
CA ARG A 22 18.38 -2.46 -1.74
C ARG A 22 19.51 -1.98 -2.65
N LYS A 23 19.24 -0.94 -3.45
CA LYS A 23 20.22 -0.32 -4.36
C LYS A 23 21.39 0.38 -3.66
N MET A 24 21.28 0.66 -2.35
CA MET A 24 22.42 1.13 -1.55
C MET A 24 23.47 0.02 -1.36
N ALA A 25 23.06 -1.25 -1.30
CA ALA A 25 23.95 -2.40 -1.17
C ALA A 25 24.48 -2.88 -2.53
N ASP A 26 23.61 -3.01 -3.53
CA ASP A 26 23.99 -3.33 -4.91
C ASP A 26 23.11 -2.58 -5.91
N LYS A 27 23.73 -1.72 -6.73
CA LYS A 27 23.03 -0.87 -7.71
C LYS A 27 22.39 -1.66 -8.86
N ASN A 28 22.79 -2.91 -9.08
CA ASN A 28 22.33 -3.72 -10.22
C ASN A 28 21.14 -4.63 -9.87
N VAL A 29 20.66 -4.61 -8.64
CA VAL A 29 19.47 -5.38 -8.25
C VAL A 29 18.25 -4.89 -9.02
N ARG A 30 17.43 -5.84 -9.47
CA ARG A 30 16.14 -5.55 -10.12
C ARG A 30 15.13 -5.11 -9.09
N ASP A 31 14.24 -4.21 -9.51
CA ASP A 31 13.12 -3.76 -8.68
C ASP A 31 12.17 -4.91 -8.37
N VAL A 32 11.69 -4.94 -7.13
CA VAL A 32 10.77 -5.97 -6.63
C VAL A 32 9.41 -5.40 -6.24
N ILE A 33 9.17 -4.11 -6.50
CA ILE A 33 7.86 -3.50 -6.30
C ILE A 33 7.33 -2.82 -7.55
N CYS A 34 6.01 -2.91 -7.70
CA CYS A 34 5.22 -2.12 -8.63
C CYS A 34 4.38 -1.11 -7.81
N PRO A 35 4.80 0.16 -7.73
CA PRO A 35 4.10 1.17 -6.93
C PRO A 35 2.71 1.51 -7.52
N SER A 36 1.68 1.43 -6.68
CA SER A 36 0.31 1.83 -7.03
C SER A 36 -0.22 2.90 -6.08
N SER A 37 -0.75 3.99 -6.63
CA SER A 37 -1.46 5.06 -5.92
C SER A 37 -2.85 4.58 -5.52
N GLY A 38 -3.26 4.97 -4.31
CA GLY A 38 -4.60 4.77 -3.81
C GLY A 38 -5.14 6.02 -3.13
N VAL A 39 -6.18 6.61 -3.72
CA VAL A 39 -6.85 7.80 -3.21
C VAL A 39 -8.10 7.45 -2.43
N HIS A 40 -8.32 8.19 -1.34
CA HIS A 40 -9.59 8.27 -0.64
C HIS A 40 -10.03 9.71 -0.47
N ILE A 41 -11.33 9.91 -0.33
CA ILE A 41 -11.97 11.20 -0.08
C ILE A 41 -12.81 11.16 1.19
N ILE A 42 -12.93 12.31 1.87
CA ILE A 42 -13.89 12.52 2.95
C ILE A 42 -15.10 13.28 2.42
N LEU A 43 -16.28 12.74 2.71
CA LEU A 43 -17.57 13.30 2.38
C LEU A 43 -18.37 13.56 3.67
N PRO A 44 -19.45 14.38 3.61
CA PRO A 44 -20.41 14.50 4.69
C PRO A 44 -20.97 13.17 5.18
N ASP A 45 -21.49 13.15 6.40
CA ASP A 45 -22.11 11.99 7.02
C ASP A 45 -23.31 11.46 6.24
N TYR A 46 -24.11 12.33 5.62
CA TYR A 46 -25.30 11.94 4.84
C TYR A 46 -25.02 11.05 3.62
N TYR A 47 -23.74 10.80 3.28
CA TYR A 47 -23.35 9.84 2.24
C TYR A 47 -23.35 8.38 2.72
N SER A 48 -23.31 8.10 4.03
CA SER A 48 -23.39 6.74 4.56
C SER A 48 -24.33 6.63 5.76
N PRO A 49 -25.07 5.52 5.92
CA PRO A 49 -25.88 5.30 7.10
C PRO A 49 -25.00 5.18 8.35
N GLU A 50 -25.50 5.64 9.49
CA GLU A 50 -24.80 5.51 10.76
C GLU A 50 -24.56 4.03 11.10
N GLY A 51 -23.31 3.68 11.44
CA GLY A 51 -22.93 2.33 11.84
C GLY A 51 -22.89 1.28 10.72
N MET A 52 -23.12 1.65 9.45
CA MET A 52 -23.10 0.71 8.32
C MET A 52 -22.15 1.18 7.22
N GLY A 53 -21.17 0.33 6.89
CA GLY A 53 -20.34 0.50 5.70
C GLY A 53 -21.08 0.00 4.45
N LEU A 54 -20.94 0.73 3.34
CA LEU A 54 -21.45 0.34 2.04
C LEU A 54 -20.30 -0.11 1.13
N ILE A 55 -20.63 -1.02 0.22
CA ILE A 55 -19.73 -1.50 -0.82
C ILE A 55 -20.42 -1.26 -2.16
N VAL A 56 -19.79 -0.47 -3.02
CA VAL A 56 -20.11 -0.38 -4.44
C VAL A 56 -19.39 -1.54 -5.13
N PRO A 57 -20.10 -2.61 -5.51
CA PRO A 57 -19.48 -3.88 -5.87
C PRO A 57 -18.89 -3.89 -7.28
N LYS A 58 -19.28 -2.93 -8.12
CA LYS A 58 -18.83 -2.85 -9.51
C LYS A 58 -18.89 -1.40 -10.01
N THR A 59 -17.74 -0.76 -10.08
CA THR A 59 -17.56 0.49 -10.84
C THR A 59 -17.55 0.21 -12.35
N LYS A 60 -17.55 1.26 -13.18
CA LYS A 60 -17.52 1.15 -14.64
C LYS A 60 -16.35 0.31 -15.18
N ASP A 61 -15.23 0.26 -14.46
CA ASP A 61 -14.02 -0.50 -14.78
C ASP A 61 -13.87 -1.79 -13.95
N GLY A 62 -14.90 -2.20 -13.20
CA GLY A 62 -14.93 -3.47 -12.47
C GLY A 62 -14.22 -3.46 -11.11
N ARG A 63 -13.80 -2.30 -10.61
CA ARG A 63 -13.26 -2.13 -9.25
C ARG A 63 -14.38 -2.03 -8.21
N VAL A 64 -13.96 -2.05 -6.95
CA VAL A 64 -14.83 -1.93 -5.76
C VAL A 64 -14.50 -0.63 -5.05
N VAL A 65 -15.54 0.11 -4.65
CA VAL A 65 -15.41 1.30 -3.79
C VAL A 65 -16.15 1.05 -2.49
N PHE A 66 -15.50 1.32 -1.37
CA PHE A 66 -16.06 1.32 -0.03
C PHE A 66 -16.53 2.71 0.33
N MET A 67 -17.63 2.80 1.06
CA MET A 67 -18.07 4.00 1.76
C MET A 67 -18.25 3.66 3.23
N LEU A 68 -17.40 4.21 4.10
CA LEU A 68 -17.32 3.83 5.51
C LEU A 68 -17.60 5.05 6.39
N PRO A 69 -18.55 4.95 7.34
CA PRO A 69 -18.70 5.95 8.39
C PRO A 69 -17.41 6.06 9.20
N TRP A 70 -16.89 7.28 9.36
CA TRP A 70 -15.66 7.55 10.08
C TRP A 70 -15.69 8.93 10.72
N LEU A 71 -15.62 8.98 12.06
CA LEU A 71 -15.55 10.22 12.85
C LEU A 71 -16.62 11.27 12.48
N GLY A 72 -17.86 10.83 12.27
CA GLY A 72 -18.98 11.72 11.90
C GLY A 72 -18.93 12.21 10.45
N ARG A 73 -18.19 11.52 9.58
CA ARG A 73 -18.07 11.74 8.14
C ARG A 73 -18.11 10.41 7.40
N THR A 74 -18.02 10.44 6.08
CA THR A 74 -17.93 9.25 5.23
C THR A 74 -16.58 9.22 4.53
N VAL A 75 -15.81 8.15 4.69
CA VAL A 75 -14.62 7.86 3.88
C VAL A 75 -15.05 7.08 2.65
N ALA A 76 -14.70 7.54 1.45
CA ALA A 76 -14.94 6.81 0.21
C ALA A 76 -13.64 6.52 -0.55
N GLY A 77 -13.50 5.31 -1.08
CA GLY A 77 -12.30 4.90 -1.82
C GLY A 77 -12.27 3.40 -2.11
N THR A 78 -11.30 2.87 -2.86
CA THR A 78 -10.07 3.54 -3.28
C THR A 78 -9.84 3.39 -4.78
N THR A 79 -8.95 4.23 -5.32
CA THR A 79 -8.37 4.04 -6.64
C THR A 79 -7.17 3.08 -6.65
N ASP A 80 -6.75 2.71 -7.86
CA ASP A 80 -5.58 1.89 -8.17
C ASP A 80 -4.97 2.40 -9.48
N SER A 81 -3.89 3.17 -9.37
CA SER A 81 -3.24 3.85 -10.50
C SER A 81 -1.73 3.68 -10.40
N ASN A 82 -1.04 3.34 -11.50
CA ASN A 82 0.43 3.28 -11.49
C ASN A 82 1.01 4.65 -11.12
N THR A 83 2.03 4.69 -10.26
CA THR A 83 2.58 5.96 -9.76
C THR A 83 4.09 5.91 -9.53
N ALA A 84 4.73 7.07 -9.55
CA ALA A 84 6.14 7.18 -9.14
C ALA A 84 6.25 7.19 -7.60
N ILE A 85 7.35 6.69 -7.07
CA ILE A 85 7.63 6.74 -5.63
C ILE A 85 7.98 8.17 -5.24
N THR A 86 7.27 8.71 -4.27
CA THR A 86 7.50 10.04 -3.69
C THR A 86 7.21 10.00 -2.18
N PHE A 87 7.87 10.88 -1.43
CA PHE A 87 7.56 11.09 -0.02
C PHE A 87 6.23 11.82 0.21
N LEU A 88 5.73 12.50 -0.83
CA LEU A 88 4.53 13.35 -0.77
C LEU A 88 3.57 12.94 -1.89
N PRO A 89 2.92 11.76 -1.81
CA PRO A 89 1.90 11.39 -2.78
C PRO A 89 0.68 12.30 -2.61
N GLU A 90 0.18 12.83 -3.72
CA GLU A 90 -0.97 13.72 -3.74
C GLU A 90 -2.13 13.06 -4.49
N PRO A 91 -3.38 13.26 -4.04
CA PRO A 91 -4.54 12.77 -4.77
C PRO A 91 -4.74 13.58 -6.05
N HIS A 92 -4.96 12.90 -7.17
CA HIS A 92 -5.27 13.56 -8.43
C HIS A 92 -6.79 13.77 -8.60
N GLU A 93 -7.18 14.82 -9.31
CA GLU A 93 -8.61 15.16 -9.50
C GLU A 93 -9.38 14.12 -10.31
N ASP A 94 -8.74 13.42 -11.24
CA ASP A 94 -9.33 12.31 -11.98
C ASP A 94 -9.64 11.11 -11.07
N GLU A 95 -8.78 10.82 -10.09
CA GLU A 95 -9.01 9.80 -9.07
C GLU A 95 -10.14 10.19 -8.11
N ILE A 96 -10.24 11.47 -7.74
CA ILE A 96 -11.37 12.01 -6.95
C ILE A 96 -12.66 11.87 -7.75
N GLN A 97 -12.66 12.28 -9.02
CA GLN A 97 -13.84 12.20 -9.89
C GLN A 97 -14.26 10.75 -10.12
N PHE A 98 -13.31 9.82 -10.26
CA PHE A 98 -13.60 8.40 -10.34
C PHE A 98 -14.40 7.91 -9.13
N ILE A 99 -14.01 8.30 -7.91
CA ILE A 99 -14.73 7.89 -6.69
C ILE A 99 -16.13 8.50 -6.68
N LEU A 100 -16.27 9.79 -7.01
CA LEU A 100 -17.57 10.47 -7.05
C LEU A 100 -18.52 9.84 -8.07
N ASP A 101 -18.02 9.54 -9.27
CA ASP A 101 -18.79 8.86 -10.32
C ASP A 101 -19.21 7.46 -9.89
N ALA A 102 -18.29 6.70 -9.27
CA ALA A 102 -18.55 5.34 -8.80
C ALA A 102 -19.68 5.28 -7.75
N ILE A 103 -19.71 6.23 -6.81
CA ILE A 103 -20.76 6.25 -5.78
C ILE A 103 -22.07 6.87 -6.27
N SER A 104 -22.03 7.76 -7.27
CA SER A 104 -23.23 8.46 -7.74
C SER A 104 -24.26 7.54 -8.36
N ASP A 105 -23.84 6.42 -8.95
CA ASP A 105 -24.74 5.42 -9.54
C ASP A 105 -25.54 4.63 -8.48
N TYR A 106 -25.14 4.71 -7.21
CA TYR A 106 -25.68 3.91 -6.10
C TYR A 106 -26.42 4.74 -5.04
N LEU A 107 -26.48 6.06 -5.20
CA LEU A 107 -27.04 6.97 -4.21
C LEU A 107 -28.19 7.78 -4.80
N ASN A 108 -29.23 8.01 -4.00
CA ASN A 108 -30.33 8.93 -4.36
C ASN A 108 -29.97 10.41 -4.13
N VAL A 109 -28.81 10.71 -3.56
CA VAL A 109 -28.33 12.08 -3.36
C VAL A 109 -27.50 12.53 -4.55
N LYS A 110 -27.64 13.80 -4.95
CA LYS A 110 -26.79 14.37 -6.00
C LYS A 110 -25.36 14.50 -5.50
N VAL A 111 -24.46 13.67 -6.00
CA VAL A 111 -23.03 13.69 -5.66
C VAL A 111 -22.36 14.90 -6.30
N ARG A 112 -21.55 15.65 -5.53
CA ARG A 112 -20.90 16.89 -5.98
C ARG A 112 -19.44 16.92 -5.57
N ARG A 113 -18.58 17.44 -6.44
CA ARG A 113 -17.17 17.70 -6.12
C ARG A 113 -16.99 18.67 -4.95
N SER A 114 -17.92 19.60 -4.75
CA SER A 114 -17.95 20.56 -3.64
C SER A 114 -18.17 19.91 -2.27
N ASP A 115 -18.66 18.67 -2.23
CA ASP A 115 -18.95 17.96 -1.00
C ASP A 115 -17.69 17.23 -0.50
N VAL A 116 -16.62 17.16 -1.29
CA VAL A 116 -15.34 16.59 -0.87
C VAL A 116 -14.65 17.54 0.11
N LEU A 117 -14.58 17.12 1.37
CA LEU A 117 -14.01 17.90 2.48
C LEU A 117 -12.49 17.77 2.55
N SER A 118 -11.96 16.61 2.17
CA SER A 118 -10.52 16.35 2.05
C SER A 118 -10.27 15.12 1.19
N ALA A 119 -9.03 14.99 0.72
CA ALA A 119 -8.56 13.82 -0.02
C ALA A 119 -7.12 13.51 0.38
N TRP A 120 -6.73 12.23 0.32
CA TRP A 120 -5.34 11.81 0.50
C TRP A 120 -5.00 10.66 -0.42
N SER A 121 -3.70 10.53 -0.73
CA SER A 121 -3.15 9.42 -1.49
C SER A 121 -2.10 8.67 -0.67
N GLY A 122 -1.97 7.37 -0.95
CA GLY A 122 -0.90 6.53 -0.43
C GLY A 122 -0.35 5.63 -1.52
N ILE A 123 0.92 5.24 -1.39
CA ILE A 123 1.59 4.34 -2.34
C ILE A 123 1.61 2.92 -1.76
N ARG A 124 1.07 1.96 -2.51
CA ARG A 124 1.11 0.54 -2.21
C ARG A 124 2.36 -0.08 -2.83
N PRO A 125 3.24 -0.72 -2.05
CA PRO A 125 4.41 -1.42 -2.58
C PRO A 125 4.02 -2.82 -3.05
N LEU A 126 3.35 -2.95 -4.21
CA LEU A 126 2.90 -4.26 -4.68
C LEU A 126 4.11 -5.12 -5.04
N ALA A 127 4.31 -6.22 -4.34
CA ALA A 127 5.50 -7.06 -4.52
C ALA A 127 5.43 -7.83 -5.84
N THR A 128 6.55 -7.89 -6.54
CA THR A 128 6.80 -8.87 -7.60
C THR A 128 7.73 -9.93 -7.04
N ASP A 129 7.44 -11.20 -7.32
CA ASP A 129 8.30 -12.29 -6.87
C ASP A 129 9.61 -12.27 -7.70
N PRO A 130 10.78 -12.02 -7.09
CA PRO A 130 12.05 -11.99 -7.81
C PRO A 130 12.45 -13.35 -8.41
N SER A 131 11.86 -14.45 -7.93
CA SER A 131 12.09 -15.80 -8.42
C SER A 131 11.11 -16.24 -9.53
N ALA A 132 10.04 -15.47 -9.76
CA ALA A 132 9.07 -15.78 -10.81
C ALA A 132 9.66 -15.54 -12.20
N LYS A 133 9.54 -16.55 -13.08
CA LYS A 133 10.00 -16.48 -14.48
C LYS A 133 9.22 -15.49 -15.33
N ASN A 134 8.01 -15.10 -14.90
CA ASN A 134 7.16 -14.13 -15.56
C ASN A 134 7.01 -12.90 -14.66
N THR A 135 7.42 -11.74 -15.16
CA THR A 135 7.34 -10.42 -14.49
C THR A 135 5.91 -9.92 -14.28
N GLU A 136 4.90 -10.66 -14.73
CA GLU A 136 3.48 -10.28 -14.67
C GLU A 136 2.75 -10.78 -13.42
N SER A 137 3.35 -11.69 -12.62
CA SER A 137 2.71 -12.15 -11.38
C SER A 137 3.02 -11.17 -10.25
N ILE A 138 2.30 -10.05 -10.22
CA ILE A 138 2.22 -9.20 -9.03
C ILE A 138 1.62 -10.05 -7.91
N SER A 139 2.44 -10.37 -6.90
CA SER A 139 1.97 -11.08 -5.71
C SER A 139 1.13 -10.13 -4.88
N ARG A 140 -0.09 -10.55 -4.51
CA ARG A 140 -0.93 -9.81 -3.55
C ARG A 140 -0.51 -10.06 -2.09
N ASP A 141 0.50 -10.90 -1.89
CA ASP A 141 1.06 -11.25 -0.59
C ASP A 141 2.41 -10.56 -0.37
N HIS A 142 2.95 -10.68 0.84
CA HIS A 142 4.29 -10.19 1.15
C HIS A 142 5.37 -11.15 0.64
N VAL A 143 6.55 -10.60 0.44
CA VAL A 143 7.77 -11.36 0.14
C VAL A 143 8.83 -11.01 1.16
N VAL A 144 9.61 -12.02 1.58
CA VAL A 144 10.74 -11.88 2.50
C VAL A 144 11.93 -12.64 1.92
N PHE A 145 13.06 -11.95 1.75
CA PHE A 145 14.25 -12.54 1.15
C PHE A 145 15.52 -11.81 1.57
N GLU A 146 16.67 -12.43 1.34
CA GLU A 146 17.99 -11.86 1.59
C GLU A 146 18.68 -11.57 0.26
N ASP A 147 18.87 -10.29 -0.08
CA ASP A 147 19.55 -9.87 -1.33
C ASP A 147 21.06 -9.91 -1.22
N HIS A 148 21.56 -9.58 -0.02
CA HIS A 148 22.97 -9.45 0.30
C HIS A 148 23.19 -10.04 1.69
N PRO A 149 24.32 -10.70 1.98
CA PRO A 149 24.61 -11.25 3.30
C PRO A 149 24.29 -10.24 4.43
N GLY A 150 23.36 -10.62 5.31
CA GLY A 150 22.91 -9.82 6.45
C GLY A 150 21.84 -8.75 6.14
N LEU A 151 21.40 -8.58 4.89
CA LEU A 151 20.33 -7.64 4.49
C LEU A 151 19.05 -8.41 4.13
N VAL A 152 18.09 -8.40 5.05
CA VAL A 152 16.78 -9.03 4.86
C VAL A 152 15.79 -7.97 4.39
N THR A 153 15.18 -8.15 3.23
CA THR A 153 14.13 -7.29 2.70
C THR A 153 12.76 -7.91 2.94
N ILE A 154 11.82 -7.10 3.40
CA ILE A 154 10.38 -7.41 3.44
C ILE A 154 9.60 -6.34 2.68
N THR A 155 8.77 -6.76 1.74
CA THR A 155 7.91 -5.83 0.97
C THR A 155 6.59 -6.51 0.56
N GLY A 156 5.64 -5.73 0.05
CA GLY A 156 4.28 -6.18 -0.21
C GLY A 156 3.46 -6.37 1.06
N GLY A 157 2.49 -7.28 0.98
CA GLY A 157 1.59 -7.60 2.09
C GLY A 157 0.53 -6.53 2.37
N LYS A 158 -0.21 -6.76 3.45
CA LYS A 158 -1.33 -5.92 3.88
C LYS A 158 -1.17 -5.56 5.35
N TRP A 159 -1.78 -4.43 5.74
CA TRP A 159 -1.87 -4.07 7.16
C TRP A 159 -2.49 -5.19 7.99
N THR A 160 -3.51 -5.88 7.48
CA THR A 160 -4.16 -6.99 8.20
C THR A 160 -3.27 -8.20 8.45
N THR A 161 -2.20 -8.37 7.67
CA THR A 161 -1.27 -9.52 7.77
C THR A 161 0.05 -9.16 8.45
N TYR A 162 0.21 -7.93 8.96
CA TYR A 162 1.49 -7.41 9.48
C TYR A 162 2.16 -8.31 10.53
N ARG A 163 1.38 -8.97 11.39
CA ARG A 163 1.92 -9.87 12.42
C ARG A 163 2.57 -11.11 11.81
N SER A 164 1.90 -11.74 10.84
CA SER A 164 2.43 -12.90 10.10
C SER A 164 3.67 -12.51 9.29
N MET A 165 3.61 -11.34 8.65
CA MET A 165 4.73 -10.75 7.92
C MET A 165 5.97 -10.54 8.81
N ALA A 166 5.77 -10.02 10.02
CA ALA A 166 6.84 -9.82 10.99
C ALA A 166 7.45 -11.14 11.45
N GLU A 167 6.63 -12.16 11.68
CA GLU A 167 7.09 -13.51 12.03
C GLU A 167 7.99 -14.09 10.93
N ASP A 168 7.59 -13.99 9.66
CA ASP A 168 8.39 -14.45 8.53
C ASP A 168 9.72 -13.68 8.41
N ALA A 169 9.68 -12.34 8.55
CA ALA A 169 10.87 -11.49 8.53
C ALA A 169 11.87 -11.85 9.64
N VAL A 170 11.39 -12.07 10.87
CA VAL A 170 12.22 -12.47 12.01
C VAL A 170 12.81 -13.87 11.78
N ASN A 171 12.02 -14.81 11.26
CA ASN A 171 12.50 -16.15 10.95
C ASN A 171 13.64 -16.15 9.92
N VAL A 172 13.53 -15.30 8.89
CA VAL A 172 14.61 -15.11 7.90
C VAL A 172 15.82 -14.42 8.53
N ALA A 173 15.62 -13.40 9.36
CA ALA A 173 16.71 -12.70 10.05
C ALA A 173 17.49 -13.62 11.00
N ILE A 174 16.82 -14.52 11.73
CA ILE A 174 17.48 -15.52 12.58
C ILE A 174 18.40 -16.42 11.75
N LYS A 175 17.94 -16.88 10.58
CA LYS A 175 18.72 -17.71 9.67
C LYS A 175 19.91 -16.96 9.08
N ALA A 176 19.68 -15.77 8.53
CA ALA A 176 20.70 -14.91 7.91
C ALA A 176 21.82 -14.56 8.90
N GLY A 177 21.46 -14.18 10.13
CA GLY A 177 22.40 -13.79 11.17
C GLY A 177 22.96 -14.94 12.01
N LYS A 178 22.54 -16.19 11.76
CA LYS A 178 22.83 -17.36 12.61
C LYS A 178 22.57 -17.06 14.10
N LEU A 179 21.43 -16.41 14.38
CA LEU A 179 21.06 -15.96 15.71
C LEU A 179 20.52 -17.14 16.54
N THR A 180 20.69 -17.08 17.86
CA THR A 180 20.11 -18.04 18.81
C THR A 180 19.08 -17.29 19.64
N PRO A 181 17.77 -17.45 19.36
CA PRO A 181 16.72 -16.86 20.18
C PRO A 181 16.81 -17.43 21.60
N THR A 182 16.75 -16.56 22.60
CA THR A 182 16.66 -16.91 24.02
C THR A 182 15.22 -16.95 24.48
#